data_AF-A0A2I1CQQ8-F1
#
_entry.id   AF-A0A2I1CQQ8-F1
#
_cell.length_a   1.000
_cell.length_b   1.000
_cell.length_c   1.000
_cell.angle_alpha   90.00
_cell.angle_beta   90.00
_cell.angle_gamma   90.00
#
_symmetry.space_group_name_H-M   'P 1'
#
loop_
_entity.id
_entity.type
_entity.pdbx_description
1 polymer ?
#
loop_
_entity_poly.entity_id
_entity_poly.type
_entity_poly.pdbx_seq_one_letter_code
_entity_poly.pdbx_strand_id
1 'polypeptide(L)'
;MSTVNMVKYYFYKGMVPKDKDRLRQFVALAYQTARDRKLHPKAVLIRSEIHETTSFNGVHLKDPLGPHVTLCYKDEDQLLRGTHVASHGYVTGRDNLGFVRATHAGEKADSAKRQQGRKTVWPSEDDLEAVPEIGYSHLPSN
;
A
#
# COMPACT_ATOMS: atom_id res chain seq x y z
N MET A 1 14.94 -12.92 -21.29
CA MET A 1 14.95 -13.37 -19.89
C MET A 1 13.94 -12.52 -19.13
N SER A 2 12.88 -13.12 -18.60
CA SER A 2 11.91 -12.35 -17.79
C SER A 2 12.52 -12.06 -16.43
N THR A 3 12.87 -10.81 -16.17
CA THR A 3 13.19 -10.34 -14.81
C THR A 3 11.90 -10.38 -14.00
N VAL A 4 11.78 -11.35 -13.10
CA VAL A 4 10.69 -11.37 -12.11
C VAL A 4 10.84 -10.10 -11.28
N ASN A 5 9.90 -9.16 -11.41
CA ASN A 5 9.88 -7.98 -10.57
C ASN A 5 9.42 -8.40 -9.17
N MET A 6 10.36 -8.77 -8.32
CA MET A 6 10.08 -9.11 -6.93
C MET A 6 9.68 -7.84 -6.17
N VAL A 7 8.44 -7.81 -5.69
CA VAL A 7 7.90 -6.72 -4.88
C VAL A 7 7.77 -7.22 -3.44
N LYS A 8 8.39 -6.53 -2.49
CA LYS A 8 8.21 -6.79 -1.07
C LYS A 8 6.94 -6.11 -0.57
N TYR A 9 6.07 -6.85 0.10
CA TYR A 9 4.87 -6.30 0.73
C TYR A 9 5.05 -6.30 2.24
N TYR A 10 4.67 -5.20 2.87
CA TYR A 10 4.76 -5.02 4.31
C TYR A 10 3.41 -4.61 4.87
N PHE A 11 3.15 -5.02 6.10
CA PHE A 11 2.15 -4.43 6.98
C PHE A 11 2.85 -3.83 8.20
N TYR A 12 2.18 -2.94 8.93
CA TYR A 12 2.63 -2.66 10.30
C TYR A 12 2.48 -3.93 11.15
N LYS A 13 3.34 -4.04 12.16
CA LYS A 13 3.30 -5.15 13.13
C LYS A 13 1.89 -5.34 13.71
N GLY A 14 1.42 -6.59 13.72
CA GLY A 14 0.09 -7.00 14.18
C GLY A 14 -1.06 -6.71 13.20
N MET A 15 -0.79 -6.17 12.00
CA MET A 15 -1.81 -5.85 11.00
C MET A 15 -1.89 -6.83 9.81
N VAL A 16 -1.03 -7.85 9.75
CA VAL A 16 -1.12 -8.87 8.70
C VAL A 16 -2.44 -9.64 8.84
N PRO A 17 -3.28 -9.72 7.79
CA PRO A 17 -4.48 -10.53 7.82
C PRO A 17 -4.16 -12.00 8.10
N LYS A 18 -4.87 -12.60 9.07
CA LYS A 18 -4.73 -14.04 9.38
C LYS A 18 -5.31 -14.91 8.28
N ASP A 19 -6.36 -14.43 7.62
CA ASP A 19 -6.96 -15.10 6.48
C ASP A 19 -6.09 -14.92 5.21
N LYS A 20 -5.74 -16.04 4.58
CA LYS A 20 -4.79 -16.05 3.45
C LYS A 20 -5.40 -15.44 2.19
N ASP A 21 -6.71 -15.58 1.98
CA ASP A 21 -7.36 -15.02 0.80
C ASP A 21 -7.51 -13.51 0.92
N ARG A 22 -7.84 -13.02 2.12
CA ARG A 22 -7.81 -11.60 2.45
C ARG A 22 -6.43 -11.00 2.25
N LEU A 23 -5.38 -11.66 2.72
CA LEU A 23 -3.99 -11.25 2.48
C LEU A 23 -3.66 -11.16 0.98
N ARG A 24 -4.05 -12.17 0.19
CA ARG A 24 -3.85 -12.17 -1.27
C ARG A 24 -4.58 -11.00 -1.95
N GLN A 25 -5.82 -10.74 -1.56
CA GLN A 25 -6.59 -9.61 -2.09
C GLN A 25 -5.95 -8.27 -1.75
N PHE A 26 -5.42 -8.10 -0.53
CA PHE A 26 -4.71 -6.89 -0.13
C PHE A 26 -3.45 -6.67 -0.96
N VAL A 27 -2.66 -7.72 -1.16
CA VAL A 27 -1.45 -7.65 -1.98
C VAL A 27 -1.79 -7.34 -3.44
N ALA A 28 -2.83 -7.96 -4.00
CA ALA A 28 -3.30 -7.67 -5.35
C ALA A 28 -3.73 -6.20 -5.51
N LEU A 29 -4.53 -5.68 -4.58
CA LEU A 29 -4.94 -4.27 -4.56
C LEU A 29 -3.72 -3.35 -4.44
N ALA A 30 -2.78 -3.70 -3.57
CA ALA A 30 -1.58 -2.91 -3.32
C ALA A 30 -0.69 -2.83 -4.57
N TYR A 31 -0.52 -3.95 -5.27
CA TYR A 31 0.19 -4.00 -6.54
C TYR A 31 -0.49 -3.15 -7.61
N GLN A 32 -1.81 -3.32 -7.80
CA GLN A 32 -2.59 -2.55 -8.78
C GLN A 32 -2.51 -1.04 -8.50
N THR A 33 -2.63 -0.65 -7.23
CA THR A 33 -2.51 0.75 -6.82
C THR A 33 -1.12 1.29 -7.16
N ALA A 34 -0.03 0.59 -6.81
CA ALA A 34 1.32 1.05 -7.10
C ALA A 34 1.64 1.06 -8.62
N ARG A 35 0.99 0.17 -9.39
CA ARG A 35 1.12 0.08 -10.86
C ARG A 35 0.24 1.08 -11.63
N ASP A 36 -0.68 1.79 -10.98
CA ASP A 36 -1.60 2.73 -11.65
C ASP A 36 -0.85 3.76 -12.50
N ARG A 37 0.28 4.27 -12.01
CA ARG A 37 1.19 5.18 -12.73
C ARG A 37 2.21 4.49 -13.65
N LYS A 38 2.01 3.20 -13.97
CA LYS A 38 2.92 2.35 -14.76
C LYS A 38 4.32 2.17 -14.18
N LEU A 39 4.53 2.49 -12.90
CA LEU A 39 5.81 2.34 -12.20
C LEU A 39 6.09 0.87 -11.86
N HIS A 40 7.34 0.47 -11.68
CA HIS A 40 7.70 -0.89 -11.23
C HIS A 40 8.01 -0.86 -9.72
N PRO A 41 7.02 -1.11 -8.85
CA PRO A 41 7.26 -1.06 -7.41
C PRO A 41 8.24 -2.16 -7.00
N LYS A 42 9.02 -1.87 -5.96
CA LYS A 42 9.96 -2.78 -5.29
C LYS A 42 9.55 -3.06 -3.85
N ALA A 43 8.89 -2.10 -3.21
CA ALA A 43 8.31 -2.26 -1.89
C ALA A 43 6.96 -1.58 -1.80
N VAL A 44 6.00 -2.20 -1.12
CA VAL A 44 4.69 -1.62 -0.81
C VAL A 44 4.35 -1.88 0.65
N LEU A 45 4.04 -0.82 1.39
CA LEU A 45 3.57 -0.87 2.77
C LEU A 45 2.06 -0.65 2.79
N ILE A 46 1.30 -1.67 3.19
CA ILE A 46 -0.15 -1.62 3.36
C ILE A 46 -0.43 -1.11 4.78
N ARG A 47 -1.10 0.05 4.87
CA ARG A 47 -1.12 0.85 6.11
C ARG A 47 -2.44 0.79 6.87
N SER A 48 -3.47 0.21 6.27
CA SER A 48 -4.81 0.18 6.83
C SER A 48 -5.62 -1.01 6.31
N GLU A 49 -6.71 -1.31 7.01
CA GLU A 49 -7.86 -2.00 6.42
C GLU A 49 -8.62 -1.07 5.46
N ILE A 50 -9.71 -1.57 4.87
CA ILE A 50 -10.66 -0.74 4.13
C ILE A 50 -11.29 0.28 5.10
N HIS A 51 -11.31 1.55 4.71
CA HIS A 51 -11.95 2.62 5.47
C HIS A 51 -12.47 3.71 4.53
N GLU A 52 -13.35 4.58 5.03
CA GLU A 52 -14.03 5.62 4.25
C GLU A 52 -13.66 7.03 4.69
N THR A 53 -12.63 7.20 5.51
CA THR A 53 -12.28 8.50 6.06
C THR A 53 -10.91 8.93 5.61
N THR A 54 -10.77 10.19 5.22
CA THR A 54 -9.48 10.83 4.96
C THR A 54 -9.24 11.95 5.95
N SER A 55 -8.00 12.41 6.06
CA SER A 55 -7.66 13.56 6.88
C SER A 55 -7.46 14.80 6.01
N PHE A 56 -8.25 15.84 6.26
CA PHE A 56 -8.10 17.15 5.65
C PHE A 56 -7.89 18.20 6.75
N ASN A 57 -6.77 18.94 6.71
CA ASN A 57 -6.40 19.94 7.73
C ASN A 57 -6.48 19.44 9.19
N GLY A 58 -6.21 18.15 9.44
CA GLY A 58 -6.22 17.55 10.77
C GLY A 58 -7.57 16.99 11.20
N VAL A 59 -8.62 17.18 10.39
CA VAL A 59 -9.96 16.68 10.65
C VAL A 59 -10.19 15.41 9.82
N HIS A 60 -10.69 14.36 10.48
CA HIS A 60 -11.15 13.16 9.80
C HIS A 60 -12.54 13.40 9.21
N LEU A 61 -12.65 13.28 7.89
CA LEU A 61 -13.89 13.47 7.14
C LEU A 61 -14.13 12.25 6.25
N LYS A 62 -15.38 12.06 5.82
CA LYS A 62 -15.68 11.04 4.82
C LYS A 62 -14.94 11.36 3.51
N ASP A 63 -14.24 10.36 2.98
CA ASP A 63 -13.55 10.49 1.71
C ASP A 63 -14.57 10.56 0.57
N PRO A 64 -14.55 11.62 -0.26
CA PRO A 64 -15.52 11.81 -1.33
C PRO A 64 -15.42 10.75 -2.45
N LEU A 65 -14.29 10.04 -2.53
CA LEU A 65 -14.05 8.99 -3.53
C LEU A 65 -14.44 7.59 -3.00
N GLY A 66 -14.82 7.48 -1.73
CA GLY A 66 -15.41 6.27 -1.14
C GLY A 66 -14.42 5.38 -0.37
N PRO A 67 -14.76 4.09 -0.17
CA PRO A 67 -13.95 3.16 0.59
C PRO A 67 -12.62 2.89 -0.10
N HIS A 68 -11.55 2.85 0.68
CA HIS A 68 -10.20 2.67 0.16
C HIS A 68 -9.27 2.04 1.19
N VAL A 69 -8.13 1.58 0.70
CA VAL A 69 -6.98 1.16 1.49
C VAL A 69 -5.88 2.19 1.33
N THR A 70 -5.32 2.66 2.45
CA THR A 70 -4.15 3.53 2.45
C THR A 70 -2.90 2.66 2.38
N LEU A 71 -1.99 3.02 1.48
CA LEU A 71 -0.70 2.35 1.33
C LEU A 71 0.41 3.35 0.99
N CYS A 72 1.65 2.91 1.06
CA CYS A 72 2.80 3.59 0.50
C CYS A 72 3.54 2.63 -0.43
N TYR A 73 4.16 3.14 -1.48
CA TYR A 73 5.04 2.32 -2.32
C TYR A 73 6.37 3.01 -2.56
N LYS A 74 7.33 2.21 -3.02
CA LYS A 74 8.65 2.61 -3.49
C LYS A 74 8.98 1.90 -4.79
N ASP A 75 9.49 2.62 -5.76
CA ASP A 75 10.29 2.06 -6.85
C ASP A 75 11.78 1.97 -6.44
N GLU A 76 12.64 1.58 -7.39
CA GLU A 76 14.08 1.42 -7.16
C GLU A 76 14.75 2.74 -6.72
N ASP A 77 14.45 3.84 -7.40
CA ASP A 77 15.05 5.15 -7.10
C ASP A 77 14.61 5.67 -5.73
N GLN A 78 13.36 5.41 -5.35
CA GLN A 78 12.81 5.75 -4.04
C GLN A 78 13.43 4.93 -2.91
N LEU A 79 13.75 3.64 -3.16
CA LEU A 79 14.52 2.84 -2.22
C LEU A 79 15.91 3.43 -1.98
N LEU A 80 16.63 3.78 -3.05
CA LEU A 80 17.97 4.37 -2.96
C LEU A 80 17.98 5.71 -2.23
N ARG A 81 16.94 6.52 -2.40
CA ARG A 81 16.80 7.85 -1.78
C ARG A 81 16.18 7.82 -0.38
N GLY A 82 15.64 6.69 0.07
CA GLY A 82 14.91 6.62 1.34
C GLY A 82 13.63 7.45 1.33
N THR A 83 12.88 7.39 0.23
CA THR A 83 11.60 8.11 0.04
C THR A 83 10.47 7.13 -0.31
N HIS A 84 9.23 7.60 -0.21
CA HIS A 84 8.04 6.85 -0.60
C HIS A 84 6.93 7.77 -1.13
N VAL A 85 5.94 7.16 -1.78
CA VAL A 85 4.70 7.82 -2.19
C VAL A 85 3.52 7.21 -1.45
N ALA A 86 2.79 8.04 -0.70
CA ALA A 86 1.53 7.64 -0.07
C ALA A 86 0.40 7.63 -1.11
N SER A 87 -0.45 6.61 -1.09
CA SER A 87 -1.50 6.39 -2.06
C SER A 87 -2.76 5.83 -1.42
N HIS A 88 -3.91 6.07 -2.04
CA HIS A 88 -5.16 5.38 -1.75
C HIS A 88 -5.50 4.46 -2.91
N GLY A 89 -5.73 3.17 -2.62
CA GLY A 89 -6.35 2.23 -3.54
C GLY A 89 -7.84 2.17 -3.25
N TYR A 90 -8.66 2.80 -4.08
CA TYR A 90 -10.12 2.82 -3.91
C TYR A 90 -10.72 1.50 -4.36
N VAL A 91 -11.75 1.06 -3.64
CA VAL A 91 -12.34 -0.25 -3.82
C VAL A 91 -13.86 -0.17 -4.03
N THR A 92 -14.43 -1.23 -4.58
CA THR A 92 -15.87 -1.31 -4.91
C THR A 92 -16.80 -1.22 -3.69
N GLY A 93 -16.34 -1.59 -2.49
CA GLY A 93 -17.16 -1.55 -1.28
C GLY A 93 -16.38 -1.85 0.00
N ARG A 94 -17.04 -1.71 1.16
CA ARG A 94 -16.41 -1.91 2.49
C ARG A 94 -15.85 -3.31 2.72
N ASP A 95 -16.44 -4.32 2.06
CA ASP A 95 -16.07 -5.72 2.21
C ASP A 95 -15.46 -6.31 0.93
N ASN A 96 -15.26 -5.51 -0.12
CA ASN A 96 -14.82 -5.96 -1.43
C ASN A 96 -13.60 -5.18 -1.91
N LEU A 97 -12.44 -5.84 -1.97
CA LEU A 97 -11.14 -5.29 -2.39
C LEU A 97 -10.99 -5.14 -3.92
N GLY A 98 -12.07 -5.27 -4.71
CA GLY A 98 -12.06 -4.99 -6.14
C GLY A 98 -11.59 -3.55 -6.41
N PHE A 99 -10.44 -3.41 -7.07
CA PHE A 99 -9.81 -2.11 -7.36
C PHE A 99 -10.66 -1.29 -8.34
N VAL A 100 -10.81 0.00 -8.03
CA VAL A 100 -11.55 0.97 -8.86
C VAL A 100 -10.60 1.99 -9.47
N ARG A 101 -9.77 2.63 -8.65
CA ARG A 101 -8.80 3.67 -9.05
C ARG A 101 -7.77 3.90 -7.94
N ALA A 102 -6.68 4.58 -8.27
CA ALA A 102 -5.73 5.06 -7.29
C ALA A 102 -5.67 6.60 -7.22
N THR A 103 -5.30 7.13 -6.06
CA THR A 103 -4.74 8.47 -5.95
C THR A 103 -3.39 8.40 -5.27
N HIS A 104 -2.50 9.35 -5.59
CA HIS A 104 -1.14 9.37 -5.08
C HIS A 104 -0.78 10.78 -4.64
N ALA A 105 -0.23 10.87 -3.44
CA ALA A 105 0.34 12.09 -2.91
C ALA A 105 1.70 12.39 -3.58
N GLY A 106 2.30 13.52 -3.21
CA GLY A 106 3.71 13.79 -3.52
C GLY A 106 4.65 12.87 -2.75
N GLU A 107 5.83 12.64 -3.32
CA GLU A 107 6.92 11.89 -2.69
C GLU A 107 7.39 12.56 -1.40
N LYS A 108 7.73 11.75 -0.38
CA LYS A 108 8.20 12.21 0.93
C LYS A 108 9.32 11.31 1.43
N ALA A 109 10.19 11.84 2.29
CA ALA A 109 11.18 11.04 3.01
C ALA A 109 10.52 9.98 3.87
N ASP A 110 11.17 8.83 4.05
CA ASP A 110 10.66 7.76 4.92
C ASP A 110 10.47 8.21 6.37
N SER A 111 11.33 9.11 6.83
CA SER A 111 11.25 9.75 8.14
C SER A 111 10.01 10.63 8.34
N ALA A 112 9.23 10.90 7.28
CA ALA A 112 8.01 11.68 7.36
C ALA A 112 7.06 11.10 8.41
N LYS A 113 6.58 11.96 9.30
CA LYS A 113 5.67 11.59 10.37
C LYS A 113 4.22 11.61 9.88
N ARG A 114 3.39 10.76 10.47
CA ARG A 114 1.93 10.87 10.37
C ARG A 114 1.46 12.19 10.99
N GLN A 115 0.25 12.61 10.64
CA GLN A 115 -0.41 13.73 11.28
C GLN A 115 -0.43 13.50 12.81
N GLN A 116 -0.04 14.53 13.58
CA GLN A 116 0.30 14.49 15.03
C GLN A 116 1.74 14.08 15.40
N GLY A 117 2.64 13.82 14.45
CA GLY A 117 4.09 13.73 14.71
C GLY A 117 4.57 12.45 15.42
N ARG A 118 3.66 11.60 15.91
CA ARG A 118 4.00 10.49 16.82
C ARG A 118 4.66 9.28 16.16
N LYS A 119 4.30 8.96 14.91
CA LYS A 119 4.77 7.75 14.21
C LYS A 119 5.30 8.07 12.83
N THR A 120 6.42 7.45 12.46
CA THR A 120 6.96 7.48 11.10
C THR A 120 5.99 6.75 10.16
N VAL A 121 5.77 7.28 8.95
CA VAL A 121 4.89 6.65 7.96
C VAL A 121 5.52 5.35 7.45
N TRP A 122 6.81 5.38 7.10
CA TRP A 122 7.59 4.22 6.73
C TRP A 122 8.67 3.95 7.80
N PRO A 123 8.35 3.20 8.87
CA PRO A 123 9.31 2.89 9.94
C PRO A 123 10.36 1.87 9.49
N SER A 124 11.29 1.52 10.39
CA SER A 124 12.24 0.42 10.15
C SER A 124 11.52 -0.92 10.03
N GLU A 125 12.20 -1.92 9.45
CA GLU A 125 11.62 -3.25 9.26
C GLU A 125 11.26 -3.95 10.59
N ASP A 126 11.87 -3.59 11.73
CA ASP A 126 11.54 -4.15 13.06
C ASP A 126 10.10 -3.86 13.51
N ASP A 127 9.52 -2.77 12.99
CA ASP A 127 8.14 -2.33 13.22
C ASP A 127 7.18 -2.80 12.12
N LEU A 128 7.68 -3.55 11.14
CA LEU A 128 6.94 -4.07 10.00
C LEU A 128 6.90 -5.60 10.03
N GLU A 129 5.87 -6.13 9.41
CA GLU A 129 5.79 -7.56 9.09
C GLU A 129 5.79 -7.70 7.57
N ALA A 130 6.84 -8.34 7.06
CA ALA A 130 6.92 -8.69 5.65
C ALA A 130 5.94 -9.83 5.36
N VAL A 131 5.16 -9.67 4.30
CA VAL A 131 4.37 -10.78 3.75
C VAL A 131 5.38 -11.81 3.23
N PRO A 132 5.29 -13.09 3.66
CA PRO A 132 6.12 -14.15 3.09
C PRO A 132 5.99 -14.12 1.57
N GLU A 133 7.05 -14.47 0.82
CA GLU A 133 6.97 -14.57 -0.64
C GLU A 133 5.84 -15.51 -1.04
N ILE A 134 4.66 -14.93 -1.29
CA ILE A 134 3.60 -15.58 -2.02
C ILE A 134 4.12 -15.50 -3.45
N GLY A 135 4.54 -16.64 -4.00
CA GLY A 135 4.87 -16.75 -5.41
C GLY A 135 3.63 -16.37 -6.23
N TYR A 136 3.47 -15.08 -6.52
CA TYR A 136 2.49 -14.60 -7.48
C TYR A 136 3.03 -14.97 -8.85
N SER A 137 2.75 -16.20 -9.28
CA SER A 137 2.76 -16.51 -10.71
C SER A 137 1.72 -15.60 -11.34
N HIS A 138 2.19 -14.51 -11.95
CA HIS A 138 1.36 -13.65 -12.77
C HIS A 138 0.98 -14.43 -14.04
N LEU A 139 -0.01 -15.32 -13.93
CA LEU A 139 -0.72 -15.88 -15.06
C LEU A 139 -2.19 -15.48 -14.91
N PRO A 140 -2.76 -14.75 -15.89
CA PRO A 140 -4.21 -14.63 -15.94
C PRO A 140 -4.79 -16.03 -16.15
N SER A 141 -5.76 -16.39 -15.31
CA SER A 141 -6.68 -17.49 -15.64
C SER A 141 -7.43 -17.07 -16.90
N ASN A 142 -7.30 -17.87 -17.97
CA ASN A 142 -8.10 -17.75 -19.20
C ASN A 142 -9.60 -17.68 -18.91
#